data_AF-A0A3B6NIZ1-F1
#
_entry.id   AF-A0A3B6NIZ1-F1
#
_cell.length_a   1.000
_cell.length_b   1.000
_cell.length_c   1.000
_cell.angle_alpha   90.00
_cell.angle_beta   90.00
_cell.angle_gamma   90.00
#
_symmetry.space_group_name_H-M   'P 1'
#
loop_
_entity.id
_entity.type
_entity.pdbx_description
1 polymer ?
#
loop_
_entity_poly.entity_id
_entity_poly.type
_entity_poly.pdbx_seq_one_letter_code
_entity_poly.pdbx_strand_id
1 'polypeptide(L)'
;MTLDVLDVFAAHKRLDACHKNEEENELVCIDEPRDVLIKMLTEGDDISMKQNKIVSIVGHGGLGKTTLAQVVYHQLKPQFDCGAFVRVPLEPADMVKFFTEMFHQLIGVENHTNINEEANDIRQLVSQIREFLLNKRYLVAIDDLWNEDDWQIISSSLTNNDYGSRVITTTRVNDIAKLCCSGCDESIYEVHYLGYEYSRVLFFKHYFRHVASWPNAPGDIFLFGILKMCSGTPSAIISIASLLTTKVTPTKPWQEMMYSVYFSWKQTPHSLGSESENITGFELFREIISLIYAHLPCALKDCLLYMAVHARNQIIHRTTMVRKWIAEGFISENVRHSREEVASGYFDELINRNFIRLSEYDNYSREEMYEVNQMVLYALRQISEKKKFATVLSDVGISREYAHYFRLSVQCSSGSELSVDTEAMKPDGNIRSVTIAGPAEFYLNNDLVYLRVLDLDGCKDLENSAMDHICQMTLLKYLSLQHTPVKKIPPEIRRLC
;
A
#
# COMPACT_ATOMS: atom_id res chain seq x y z
N MET A 1 -5.64 12.67 -10.78
CA MET A 1 -4.70 11.55 -11.06
C MET A 1 -4.10 11.06 -9.75
N THR A 2 -4.79 10.15 -9.05
CA THR A 2 -4.29 9.56 -7.81
C THR A 2 -3.37 8.40 -8.17
N LEU A 3 -2.13 8.74 -8.52
CA LEU A 3 -1.07 7.77 -8.77
C LEU A 3 -0.80 6.98 -7.48
N ASP A 4 -0.94 5.66 -7.54
CA ASP A 4 -0.37 4.73 -6.57
C ASP A 4 1.12 4.56 -6.85
N VAL A 5 1.90 4.26 -5.80
CA VAL A 5 3.30 3.81 -5.89
C VAL A 5 3.47 2.81 -7.02
N LEU A 6 2.56 1.84 -7.12
CA LEU A 6 2.64 0.73 -8.07
C LEU A 6 2.12 1.10 -9.48
N ASP A 7 1.23 2.09 -9.61
CA ASP A 7 0.74 2.57 -10.91
C ASP A 7 1.79 3.42 -11.63
N VAL A 8 2.61 4.21 -10.90
CA VAL A 8 3.75 4.93 -11.50
C VAL A 8 4.81 3.96 -11.99
N PHE A 9 5.06 2.90 -11.22
CA PHE A 9 5.95 1.80 -11.59
C PHE A 9 5.50 1.10 -12.89
N ALA A 10 4.21 0.87 -13.07
CA ALA A 10 3.64 0.32 -14.30
C ALA A 10 3.67 1.32 -15.47
N ALA A 11 3.43 2.61 -15.23
CA ALA A 11 3.44 3.64 -16.26
C ALA A 11 4.85 3.92 -16.83
N HIS A 12 5.89 3.82 -16.01
CA HIS A 12 7.28 3.97 -16.48
C HIS A 12 7.67 2.83 -17.45
N LYS A 13 7.14 1.61 -17.25
CA LYS A 13 7.31 0.47 -18.19
C LYS A 13 6.65 0.74 -19.56
N ARG A 14 5.56 1.52 -19.61
CA ARG A 14 4.81 1.81 -20.84
C ARG A 14 5.52 2.78 -21.79
N LEU A 15 6.48 3.57 -21.31
CA LEU A 15 7.24 4.48 -22.19
C LEU A 15 8.29 3.76 -23.05
N ASP A 16 8.64 2.51 -22.73
CA ASP A 16 9.66 1.71 -23.45
C ASP A 16 9.12 0.43 -24.12
N ALA A 17 7.84 0.10 -23.99
CA ALA A 17 7.28 -1.17 -24.49
C ALA A 17 6.28 -0.96 -25.62
N CYS A 18 6.79 -0.93 -26.85
CA CYS A 18 5.99 -1.08 -28.06
C CYS A 18 6.08 -2.53 -28.53
N HIS A 19 5.32 -3.48 -27.97
CA HIS A 19 4.96 -4.75 -28.62
C HIS A 19 3.82 -5.48 -27.87
N LYS A 20 2.72 -5.78 -28.57
CA LYS A 20 1.44 -6.32 -28.04
C LYS A 20 1.39 -7.87 -27.88
N ASN A 21 2.50 -8.58 -28.05
CA ASN A 21 2.49 -10.06 -28.10
C ASN A 21 3.31 -10.76 -26.98
N GLU A 22 3.84 -10.02 -25.99
CA GLU A 22 4.74 -10.59 -24.96
C GLU A 22 4.08 -10.87 -23.60
N GLU A 23 2.84 -10.44 -23.37
CA GLU A 23 2.23 -10.44 -22.02
C GLU A 23 2.00 -11.85 -21.43
N GLU A 24 1.62 -12.86 -22.22
CA GLU A 24 1.35 -14.22 -21.71
C GLU A 24 2.62 -14.96 -21.26
N ASN A 25 3.75 -14.72 -21.94
CA ASN A 25 5.03 -15.32 -21.59
C ASN A 25 5.71 -14.65 -20.40
N GLU A 26 5.22 -13.51 -19.89
CA GLU A 26 5.75 -12.83 -18.70
C GLU A 26 5.14 -13.37 -17.39
N LEU A 27 3.97 -14.00 -17.43
CA LEU A 27 3.23 -14.42 -16.25
C LEU A 27 3.91 -15.56 -15.47
N VAL A 28 3.90 -15.49 -14.15
CA VAL A 28 4.47 -16.51 -13.26
C VAL A 28 3.49 -16.76 -12.12
N CYS A 29 3.34 -18.02 -11.71
CA CYS A 29 2.55 -18.41 -10.52
C CYS A 29 1.05 -18.12 -10.65
N ILE A 30 0.53 -18.08 -11.87
CA ILE A 30 -0.90 -17.78 -12.13
C ILE A 30 -1.73 -19.05 -12.29
N ASP A 31 -1.11 -20.20 -12.57
CA ASP A 31 -1.85 -21.44 -12.89
C ASP A 31 -2.81 -21.86 -11.77
N GLU A 32 -2.32 -22.01 -10.54
CA GLU A 32 -3.16 -22.40 -9.41
C GLU A 32 -4.26 -21.36 -9.09
N PRO A 33 -3.96 -20.05 -8.91
CA PRO A 33 -4.99 -19.03 -8.73
C PRO A 33 -6.05 -19.00 -9.84
N ARG A 34 -5.62 -19.13 -11.10
CA ARG A 34 -6.49 -19.16 -12.28
C ARG A 34 -7.43 -20.36 -12.23
N ASP A 35 -6.89 -21.54 -11.96
CA ASP A 35 -7.67 -22.78 -11.96
C ASP A 35 -8.68 -22.78 -10.80
N VAL A 36 -8.32 -22.23 -9.63
CA VAL A 36 -9.25 -22.02 -8.51
C VAL A 36 -10.38 -21.06 -8.89
N LEU A 37 -10.07 -19.92 -9.52
CA LEU A 37 -11.10 -18.96 -9.94
C LEU A 37 -12.03 -19.53 -11.02
N ILE A 38 -11.48 -20.26 -11.98
CA ILE A 38 -12.28 -20.97 -12.99
C ILE A 38 -13.21 -21.94 -12.28
N LYS A 39 -12.70 -22.73 -11.34
CA LYS A 39 -13.48 -23.66 -10.54
C LYS A 39 -14.63 -22.97 -9.80
N MET A 40 -14.36 -21.85 -9.12
CA MET A 40 -15.40 -21.04 -8.44
C MET A 40 -16.49 -20.56 -9.40
N LEU A 41 -16.11 -20.21 -10.64
CA LEU A 41 -17.04 -19.75 -11.67
C LEU A 41 -17.79 -20.92 -12.34
N THR A 42 -17.22 -22.11 -12.46
CA THR A 42 -17.78 -23.19 -13.29
C THR A 42 -18.28 -24.41 -12.52
N GLU A 43 -18.06 -24.54 -11.22
CA GLU A 43 -18.54 -25.68 -10.43
C GLU A 43 -19.87 -25.43 -9.74
N GLY A 44 -20.66 -26.50 -9.57
CA GLY A 44 -22.02 -26.46 -9.03
C GLY A 44 -22.94 -27.50 -9.68
N ASP A 45 -24.09 -27.74 -9.06
CA ASP A 45 -25.17 -28.56 -9.60
C ASP A 45 -25.88 -27.90 -10.81
N ASP A 46 -26.72 -28.65 -11.52
CA ASP A 46 -27.42 -28.18 -12.73
C ASP A 46 -28.26 -26.91 -12.50
N ILE A 47 -28.73 -26.69 -11.27
CA ILE A 47 -29.51 -25.52 -10.87
C ILE A 47 -28.59 -24.30 -10.69
N SER A 48 -27.50 -24.44 -9.96
CA SER A 48 -26.53 -23.36 -9.76
C SER A 48 -25.73 -23.04 -11.03
N MET A 49 -25.60 -23.97 -11.98
CA MET A 49 -25.01 -23.70 -13.28
C MET A 49 -25.81 -22.70 -14.10
N LYS A 50 -27.14 -22.72 -13.95
CA LYS A 50 -28.06 -21.79 -14.62
C LYS A 50 -28.09 -20.43 -13.95
N GLN A 51 -27.93 -20.36 -12.63
CA GLN A 51 -27.90 -19.08 -11.93
C GLN A 51 -26.69 -18.21 -12.30
N ASN A 52 -26.89 -16.89 -12.20
CA ASN A 52 -25.79 -15.94 -12.29
C ASN A 52 -24.85 -16.08 -11.09
N LYS A 53 -23.54 -16.11 -11.35
CA LYS A 53 -22.52 -16.13 -10.29
C LYS A 53 -21.60 -14.93 -10.39
N ILE A 54 -21.26 -14.37 -9.23
CA ILE A 54 -20.35 -13.23 -9.08
C ILE A 54 -19.19 -13.71 -8.22
N VAL A 55 -17.97 -13.66 -8.75
CA VAL A 55 -16.75 -13.95 -7.99
C VAL A 55 -15.95 -12.66 -7.86
N SER A 56 -15.59 -12.31 -6.62
CA SER A 56 -14.81 -11.11 -6.34
C SER A 56 -13.37 -11.46 -5.99
N ILE A 57 -12.43 -10.88 -6.75
CA ILE A 57 -11.00 -10.96 -6.51
C ILE A 57 -10.60 -9.76 -5.66
N VAL A 58 -10.20 -10.00 -4.43
CA VAL A 58 -9.83 -8.96 -3.47
C VAL A 58 -8.36 -9.02 -3.09
N GLY A 59 -7.79 -7.89 -2.69
CA GLY A 59 -6.41 -7.83 -2.23
C GLY A 59 -5.79 -6.45 -2.43
N HIS A 60 -4.61 -6.26 -1.86
CA HIS A 60 -3.90 -4.98 -1.89
C HIS A 60 -3.48 -4.57 -3.31
N GLY A 61 -3.11 -3.29 -3.48
CA GLY A 61 -2.72 -2.77 -4.78
C GLY A 61 -1.47 -3.47 -5.34
N GLY A 62 -1.42 -3.59 -6.67
CA GLY A 62 -0.27 -4.15 -7.39
C GLY A 62 0.07 -5.63 -7.12
N LEU A 63 -0.83 -6.38 -6.48
CA LEU A 63 -0.77 -7.84 -6.33
C LEU A 63 -1.16 -8.64 -7.60
N GLY A 64 -1.57 -7.97 -8.67
CA GLY A 64 -1.90 -8.63 -9.94
C GLY A 64 -3.36 -9.08 -10.06
N LYS A 65 -4.29 -8.54 -9.26
CA LYS A 65 -5.74 -8.83 -9.36
C LYS A 65 -6.30 -8.67 -10.78
N THR A 66 -6.05 -7.53 -11.40
CA THR A 66 -6.47 -7.23 -12.78
C THR A 66 -5.88 -8.23 -13.76
N THR A 67 -4.60 -8.56 -13.62
CA THR A 67 -3.92 -9.57 -14.45
C THR A 67 -4.55 -10.95 -14.30
N LEU A 68 -4.84 -11.37 -13.06
CA LEU A 68 -5.50 -12.64 -12.79
C LEU A 68 -6.92 -12.68 -13.36
N ALA A 69 -7.71 -11.62 -13.15
CA ALA A 69 -9.04 -11.46 -13.73
C ALA A 69 -9.00 -11.53 -15.25
N GLN A 70 -8.00 -10.89 -15.87
CA GLN A 70 -7.82 -10.86 -17.32
C GLN A 70 -7.52 -12.27 -17.86
N VAL A 71 -6.62 -13.02 -17.23
CA VAL A 71 -6.30 -14.40 -17.63
C VAL A 71 -7.55 -15.29 -17.57
N VAL A 72 -8.27 -15.26 -16.45
CA VAL A 72 -9.51 -16.05 -16.27
C VAL A 72 -10.58 -15.62 -17.28
N TYR A 73 -10.77 -14.31 -17.47
CA TYR A 73 -11.74 -13.78 -18.43
C TYR A 73 -11.46 -14.26 -19.85
N HIS A 74 -10.22 -14.15 -20.33
CA HIS A 74 -9.87 -14.57 -21.70
C HIS A 74 -10.05 -16.07 -21.91
N GLN A 75 -9.74 -16.89 -20.90
CA GLN A 75 -9.91 -18.35 -20.97
C GLN A 75 -11.39 -18.77 -20.99
N LEU A 76 -12.25 -18.04 -20.28
CA LEU A 76 -13.67 -18.37 -20.18
C LEU A 76 -14.52 -17.74 -21.29
N LYS A 77 -14.14 -16.55 -21.80
CA LYS A 77 -14.92 -15.77 -22.78
C LYS A 77 -15.46 -16.57 -23.97
N PRO A 78 -14.74 -17.51 -24.60
CA PRO A 78 -15.26 -18.29 -25.73
C PRO A 78 -16.50 -19.14 -25.43
N GLN A 79 -16.83 -19.35 -24.15
CA GLN A 79 -17.98 -20.14 -23.71
C GLN A 79 -19.27 -19.31 -23.51
N PHE A 80 -19.21 -18.00 -23.77
CA PHE A 80 -20.28 -17.03 -23.52
C PHE A 80 -20.69 -16.32 -24.82
N ASP A 81 -21.95 -15.90 -24.90
CA ASP A 81 -22.51 -15.23 -26.09
C ASP A 81 -21.94 -13.82 -26.28
N CYS A 82 -21.60 -13.17 -25.17
CA CYS A 82 -21.01 -11.84 -25.14
C CYS A 82 -20.17 -11.66 -23.86
N GLY A 83 -19.28 -10.67 -23.88
CA GLY A 83 -18.56 -10.30 -22.68
C GLY A 83 -17.82 -8.97 -22.77
N ALA A 84 -17.67 -8.35 -21.61
CA ALA A 84 -16.98 -7.08 -21.46
C ALA A 84 -15.95 -7.16 -20.33
N PHE A 85 -14.82 -6.49 -20.50
CA PHE A 85 -13.83 -6.23 -19.46
C PHE A 85 -13.68 -4.72 -19.35
N VAL A 86 -14.19 -4.14 -18.26
CA VAL A 86 -14.25 -2.69 -18.06
C VAL A 86 -13.68 -2.31 -16.71
N ARG A 87 -12.99 -1.17 -16.67
CA ARG A 87 -12.40 -0.63 -15.44
C ARG A 87 -13.25 0.54 -14.93
N VAL A 88 -13.61 0.49 -13.66
CA VAL A 88 -14.42 1.54 -13.02
C VAL A 88 -13.61 2.84 -12.96
N PRO A 89 -14.16 3.97 -13.42
CA PRO A 89 -13.49 5.26 -13.36
C PRO A 89 -13.43 5.77 -11.92
N LEU A 90 -12.39 6.54 -11.61
CA LEU A 90 -12.25 7.19 -10.30
C LEU A 90 -13.17 8.41 -10.16
N GLU A 91 -13.51 9.06 -11.28
CA GLU A 91 -14.35 10.25 -11.29
C GLU A 91 -15.78 9.87 -11.71
N PRO A 92 -16.82 10.19 -10.89
CA PRO A 92 -18.21 9.85 -11.21
C PRO A 92 -18.69 10.41 -12.56
N ALA A 93 -18.11 11.53 -13.02
CA ALA A 93 -18.42 12.12 -14.31
C ALA A 93 -18.08 11.23 -15.50
N ASP A 94 -17.15 10.29 -15.33
CA ASP A 94 -16.72 9.37 -16.38
C ASP A 94 -17.55 8.07 -16.42
N MET A 95 -18.55 7.91 -15.54
CA MET A 95 -19.42 6.72 -15.52
C MET A 95 -20.23 6.57 -16.82
N VAL A 96 -20.57 7.66 -17.51
CA VAL A 96 -21.19 7.58 -18.84
C VAL A 96 -20.27 6.84 -19.81
N LYS A 97 -19.00 7.23 -19.88
CA LYS A 97 -18.00 6.58 -20.75
C LYS A 97 -17.80 5.11 -20.37
N PHE A 98 -17.80 4.80 -19.08
CA PHE A 98 -17.71 3.42 -18.59
C PHE A 98 -18.84 2.55 -19.15
N PHE A 99 -20.10 2.99 -19.02
CA PHE A 99 -21.24 2.23 -19.51
C PHE A 99 -21.29 2.16 -21.05
N THR A 100 -20.90 3.24 -21.74
CA THR A 100 -20.76 3.23 -23.21
C THR A 100 -19.74 2.19 -23.66
N GLU A 101 -18.55 2.17 -23.04
CA GLU A 101 -17.50 1.20 -23.34
C GLU A 101 -17.96 -0.23 -23.04
N MET A 102 -18.61 -0.46 -21.89
CA MET A 102 -19.15 -1.77 -21.54
C MET A 102 -20.15 -2.25 -22.60
N PHE A 103 -21.06 -1.38 -23.03
CA PHE A 103 -22.06 -1.73 -24.03
C PHE A 103 -21.42 -2.03 -25.40
N HIS A 104 -20.43 -1.24 -25.83
CA HIS A 104 -19.69 -1.50 -27.05
C HIS A 104 -19.00 -2.87 -27.05
N GLN A 105 -18.35 -3.23 -25.94
CA GLN A 105 -17.71 -4.53 -25.82
C GLN A 105 -18.71 -5.70 -25.81
N LEU A 106 -19.89 -5.51 -25.22
CA LEU A 106 -20.96 -6.52 -25.19
C LEU A 106 -21.57 -6.78 -26.57
N ILE A 107 -21.77 -5.73 -27.37
CA ILE A 107 -22.37 -5.82 -28.71
C ILE A 107 -21.39 -6.43 -29.73
N GLY A 108 -20.09 -6.17 -29.55
CA GLY A 108 -19.04 -6.61 -30.45
C GLY A 108 -18.95 -5.77 -31.73
N VAL A 109 -17.82 -5.89 -32.44
CA VAL A 109 -17.44 -5.00 -33.55
C VAL A 109 -18.39 -5.07 -34.76
N GLU A 110 -19.10 -6.19 -34.92
CA GLU A 110 -19.94 -6.44 -36.10
C GLU A 110 -21.35 -5.81 -36.01
N ASN A 111 -21.75 -5.31 -34.84
CA ASN A 111 -23.12 -4.82 -34.57
C ASN A 111 -23.17 -3.30 -34.22
N HIS A 112 -22.13 -2.54 -34.57
CA HIS A 112 -21.98 -1.11 -34.24
C HIS A 112 -23.03 -0.17 -34.87
N THR A 113 -23.96 -0.66 -35.70
CA THR A 113 -24.89 0.18 -36.46
C THR A 113 -26.07 0.74 -35.66
N ASN A 114 -26.28 0.31 -34.41
CA ASN A 114 -27.48 0.63 -33.62
C ASN A 114 -27.22 1.36 -32.29
N ILE A 115 -26.00 1.84 -32.02
CA ILE A 115 -25.74 2.60 -30.79
C ILE A 115 -26.25 4.03 -31.02
N ASN A 116 -27.27 4.44 -30.26
CA ASN A 116 -27.59 5.87 -30.12
C ASN A 116 -26.41 6.53 -29.40
N GLU A 117 -25.43 7.03 -30.17
CA GLU A 117 -24.26 7.79 -29.66
C GLU A 117 -24.67 9.04 -28.85
N GLU A 118 -25.96 9.42 -28.89
CA GLU A 118 -26.55 10.50 -28.11
C GLU A 118 -26.96 10.11 -26.67
N ALA A 119 -26.78 8.85 -26.24
CA ALA A 119 -27.08 8.41 -24.88
C ALA A 119 -26.08 8.98 -23.86
N ASN A 120 -26.26 10.25 -23.50
CA ASN A 120 -25.49 10.96 -22.47
C ASN A 120 -26.02 10.68 -21.04
N ASP A 121 -27.03 9.84 -20.88
CA ASP A 121 -27.63 9.49 -19.58
C ASP A 121 -27.34 8.04 -19.19
N ILE A 122 -26.71 7.87 -18.03
CA ILE A 122 -26.41 6.57 -17.39
C ILE A 122 -27.66 5.69 -17.34
N ARG A 123 -28.84 6.26 -17.03
CA ARG A 123 -30.08 5.48 -16.91
C ARG A 123 -30.49 4.82 -18.23
N GLN A 124 -30.28 5.52 -19.35
CA GLN A 124 -30.59 4.97 -20.67
C GLN A 124 -29.62 3.84 -21.02
N LEU A 125 -28.32 4.04 -20.79
CA LEU A 125 -27.30 3.01 -21.03
C LEU A 125 -27.54 1.76 -20.19
N VAL A 126 -27.83 1.93 -18.89
CA VAL A 126 -28.19 0.82 -17.99
C VAL A 126 -29.39 0.04 -18.53
N SER A 127 -30.44 0.72 -19.00
CA SER A 127 -31.62 0.08 -19.59
C SER A 127 -31.27 -0.70 -20.87
N GLN A 128 -30.45 -0.12 -21.75
CA GLN A 128 -30.05 -0.76 -23.01
C GLN A 128 -29.20 -2.01 -22.78
N ILE A 129 -28.22 -1.93 -21.87
CA ILE A 129 -27.39 -3.08 -21.48
C ILE A 129 -28.29 -4.18 -20.91
N ARG A 130 -29.18 -3.82 -19.98
CA ARG A 130 -30.08 -4.79 -19.36
C ARG A 130 -30.96 -5.51 -20.39
N GLU A 131 -31.53 -4.77 -21.33
CA GLU A 131 -32.34 -5.31 -22.42
C GLU A 131 -31.53 -6.25 -23.32
N PHE A 132 -30.32 -5.85 -23.70
CA PHE A 132 -29.43 -6.66 -24.53
C PHE A 132 -29.02 -7.98 -23.84
N LEU A 133 -28.83 -7.95 -22.52
CA LEU A 133 -28.42 -9.11 -21.73
C LEU A 133 -29.58 -10.06 -21.40
N LEU A 134 -30.85 -9.68 -21.60
CA LEU A 134 -32.02 -10.47 -21.16
C LEU A 134 -31.97 -11.95 -21.56
N ASN A 135 -31.58 -12.26 -22.79
CA ASN A 135 -31.58 -13.62 -23.34
C ASN A 135 -30.19 -14.11 -23.74
N LYS A 136 -29.15 -13.64 -23.04
CA LYS A 136 -27.75 -13.98 -23.34
C LYS A 136 -27.03 -14.54 -22.12
N ARG A 137 -26.18 -15.53 -22.36
CA ARG A 137 -25.17 -15.98 -21.40
C ARG A 137 -23.96 -15.07 -21.51
N TYR A 138 -23.73 -14.21 -20.53
CA TYR A 138 -22.67 -13.20 -20.58
C TYR A 138 -21.55 -13.43 -19.56
N LEU A 139 -20.35 -12.97 -19.89
CA LEU A 139 -19.21 -12.88 -18.98
C LEU A 139 -18.75 -11.42 -18.88
N VAL A 140 -18.89 -10.81 -17.71
CA VAL A 140 -18.49 -9.41 -17.48
C VAL A 140 -17.44 -9.34 -16.37
N ALA A 141 -16.30 -8.71 -16.67
CA ALA A 141 -15.26 -8.39 -15.70
C ALA A 141 -15.29 -6.89 -15.39
N ILE A 142 -15.45 -6.55 -14.12
CA ILE A 142 -15.49 -5.18 -13.60
C ILE A 142 -14.25 -4.98 -12.72
N ASP A 143 -13.31 -4.21 -13.24
CA ASP A 143 -12.00 -4.01 -12.63
C ASP A 143 -11.95 -2.73 -11.77
N ASP A 144 -11.28 -2.83 -10.61
CA ASP A 144 -10.92 -1.75 -9.70
C ASP A 144 -12.16 -1.02 -9.10
N LEU A 145 -13.08 -1.78 -8.48
CA LEU A 145 -14.24 -1.25 -7.75
C LEU A 145 -13.84 -0.65 -6.39
N TRP A 146 -14.34 0.55 -6.07
CA TRP A 146 -13.95 1.32 -4.88
C TRP A 146 -15.07 1.58 -3.86
N ASN A 147 -16.31 1.76 -4.32
CA ASN A 147 -17.41 2.17 -3.45
C ASN A 147 -18.72 1.43 -3.77
N GLU A 148 -19.63 1.49 -2.82
CA GLU A 148 -20.94 0.82 -2.88
C GLU A 148 -21.86 1.45 -3.93
N ASP A 149 -21.88 2.77 -4.04
CA ASP A 149 -22.77 3.49 -4.97
C ASP A 149 -22.53 3.07 -6.42
N ASP A 150 -21.27 3.01 -6.85
CA ASP A 150 -20.88 2.56 -8.18
C ASP A 150 -21.32 1.11 -8.42
N TRP A 151 -21.13 0.23 -7.44
CA TRP A 151 -21.56 -1.17 -7.55
C TRP A 151 -23.08 -1.29 -7.67
N GLN A 152 -23.86 -0.52 -6.91
CA GLN A 152 -25.32 -0.53 -7.00
C GLN A 152 -25.80 -0.12 -8.40
N ILE A 153 -25.17 0.91 -9.00
CA ILE A 153 -25.51 1.34 -10.36
C ILE A 153 -25.10 0.28 -11.39
N ILE A 154 -23.88 -0.25 -11.30
CA ILE A 154 -23.36 -1.25 -12.24
C ILE A 154 -24.18 -2.55 -12.19
N SER A 155 -24.42 -3.08 -10.99
CA SER A 155 -25.20 -4.31 -10.80
C SER A 155 -26.63 -4.20 -11.31
N SER A 156 -27.24 -3.00 -11.29
CA SER A 156 -28.58 -2.77 -11.85
C SER A 156 -28.69 -2.97 -13.37
N SER A 157 -27.55 -2.92 -14.09
CA SER A 157 -27.46 -3.20 -15.52
C SER A 157 -27.32 -4.69 -15.86
N LEU A 158 -26.94 -5.52 -14.88
CA LEU A 158 -26.66 -6.94 -15.07
C LEU A 158 -27.91 -7.78 -14.81
N THR A 159 -28.40 -8.48 -15.83
CA THR A 159 -29.66 -9.23 -15.76
C THR A 159 -29.48 -10.62 -15.18
N ASN A 160 -30.19 -10.96 -14.10
CA ASN A 160 -30.35 -12.35 -13.67
C ASN A 160 -31.38 -13.07 -14.53
N ASN A 161 -30.90 -13.92 -15.44
CA ASN A 161 -31.70 -14.51 -16.51
C ASN A 161 -31.62 -16.04 -16.58
N ASP A 162 -30.99 -16.68 -15.59
CA ASP A 162 -30.80 -18.13 -15.51
C ASP A 162 -30.10 -18.78 -16.73
N TYR A 163 -29.34 -18.00 -17.52
CA TYR A 163 -28.54 -18.50 -18.65
C TYR A 163 -27.10 -18.89 -18.25
N GLY A 164 -26.78 -18.91 -16.96
CA GLY A 164 -25.47 -19.27 -16.46
C GLY A 164 -24.42 -18.19 -16.72
N SER A 165 -24.80 -16.92 -16.56
CA SER A 165 -23.92 -15.77 -16.73
C SER A 165 -22.95 -15.62 -15.56
N ARG A 166 -21.81 -14.99 -15.80
CA ARG A 166 -20.71 -14.86 -14.84
C ARG A 166 -20.23 -13.42 -14.75
N VAL A 167 -19.95 -12.97 -13.54
CA VAL A 167 -19.37 -11.67 -13.25
C VAL A 167 -18.10 -11.86 -12.45
N ILE A 168 -17.02 -11.21 -12.86
CA ILE A 168 -15.76 -11.14 -12.13
C ILE A 168 -15.59 -9.71 -11.66
N THR A 169 -15.42 -9.49 -10.36
CA THR A 169 -15.09 -8.16 -9.83
C THR A 169 -13.67 -8.14 -9.30
N THR A 170 -12.95 -7.03 -9.45
CA THR A 170 -11.70 -6.82 -8.70
C THR A 170 -11.84 -5.61 -7.79
N THR A 171 -11.33 -5.70 -6.56
CA THR A 171 -11.37 -4.59 -5.61
C THR A 171 -10.22 -4.67 -4.61
N ARG A 172 -9.89 -3.53 -3.99
CA ARG A 172 -8.95 -3.43 -2.88
C ARG A 172 -9.64 -3.47 -1.52
N VAL A 173 -10.98 -3.35 -1.51
CA VAL A 173 -11.77 -3.16 -0.30
C VAL A 173 -12.57 -4.42 -0.01
N ASN A 174 -12.28 -5.08 1.12
CA ASN A 174 -12.95 -6.32 1.54
C ASN A 174 -14.47 -6.16 1.65
N ASP A 175 -14.94 -5.04 2.18
CA ASP A 175 -16.37 -4.78 2.33
C ASP A 175 -17.08 -4.69 0.97
N ILE A 176 -16.43 -4.10 -0.05
CA ILE A 176 -16.95 -4.06 -1.42
C ILE A 176 -16.97 -5.46 -2.03
N ALA A 177 -15.95 -6.30 -1.79
CA ALA A 177 -15.95 -7.69 -2.27
C ALA A 177 -17.13 -8.48 -1.69
N LYS A 178 -17.39 -8.33 -0.38
CA LYS A 178 -18.54 -8.96 0.29
C LYS A 178 -19.86 -8.44 -0.25
N LEU A 179 -19.98 -7.14 -0.47
CA LEU A 179 -21.16 -6.52 -1.08
C LEU A 179 -21.44 -7.11 -2.48
N CYS A 180 -20.42 -7.20 -3.34
CA CYS A 180 -20.55 -7.77 -4.68
C CYS A 180 -21.06 -9.22 -4.67
N CYS A 181 -20.56 -10.02 -3.73
CA CYS A 181 -20.90 -11.43 -3.60
C CYS A 181 -22.14 -11.68 -2.71
N SER A 182 -22.94 -10.66 -2.38
CA SER A 182 -24.11 -10.76 -1.49
C SER A 182 -23.80 -11.42 -0.14
N GLY A 183 -22.59 -11.19 0.39
CA GLY A 183 -22.09 -11.76 1.64
C GLY A 183 -21.62 -13.22 1.56
N CYS A 184 -21.56 -13.82 0.36
CA CYS A 184 -21.07 -15.19 0.18
C CYS A 184 -19.53 -15.20 0.15
N ASP A 185 -18.91 -15.52 1.28
CA ASP A 185 -17.44 -15.59 1.41
C ASP A 185 -16.81 -16.64 0.47
N GLU A 186 -17.54 -17.73 0.13
CA GLU A 186 -17.07 -18.75 -0.83
C GLU A 186 -16.91 -18.22 -2.26
N SER A 187 -17.45 -17.04 -2.55
CA SER A 187 -17.33 -16.37 -3.86
C SER A 187 -16.25 -15.28 -3.87
N ILE A 188 -15.48 -15.14 -2.78
CA ILE A 188 -14.41 -14.16 -2.65
C ILE A 188 -13.07 -14.89 -2.73
N TYR A 189 -12.22 -14.47 -3.66
CA TYR A 189 -10.85 -14.95 -3.79
C TYR A 189 -9.88 -13.86 -3.34
N GLU A 190 -9.15 -14.10 -2.26
CA GLU A 190 -8.12 -13.19 -1.78
C GLU A 190 -6.77 -13.45 -2.47
N VAL A 191 -6.24 -12.43 -3.12
CA VAL A 191 -4.89 -12.45 -3.68
C VAL A 191 -3.91 -12.04 -2.60
N HIS A 192 -2.94 -12.92 -2.31
CA HIS A 192 -1.92 -12.69 -1.30
C HIS A 192 -0.58 -12.25 -1.91
N TYR A 193 0.30 -11.72 -1.07
CA TYR A 193 1.69 -11.42 -1.43
C TYR A 193 2.43 -12.68 -1.87
N LEU A 194 3.37 -12.54 -2.80
CA LEU A 194 4.20 -13.66 -3.24
C LEU A 194 5.17 -14.08 -2.12
N GLY A 195 5.25 -15.39 -1.90
CA GLY A 195 6.34 -15.98 -1.13
C GLY A 195 7.70 -15.72 -1.76
N TYR A 196 8.77 -15.95 -1.00
CA TYR A 196 10.14 -15.70 -1.44
C TYR A 196 10.50 -16.43 -2.76
N GLU A 197 10.13 -17.71 -2.87
CA GLU A 197 10.44 -18.52 -4.05
C GLU A 197 9.79 -17.95 -5.32
N TYR A 198 8.50 -17.64 -5.27
CA TYR A 198 7.78 -17.03 -6.39
C TYR A 198 8.26 -15.62 -6.71
N SER A 199 8.59 -14.83 -5.67
CA SER A 199 9.20 -13.52 -5.83
C SER A 199 10.54 -13.59 -6.56
N ARG A 200 11.36 -14.60 -6.23
CA ARG A 200 12.66 -14.85 -6.86
C ARG A 200 12.51 -15.24 -8.32
N VAL A 201 11.56 -16.13 -8.63
CA VAL A 201 11.25 -16.57 -10.00
C VAL A 201 10.78 -15.38 -10.84
N LEU A 202 9.85 -14.58 -10.31
CA LEU A 202 9.35 -13.38 -11.00
C LEU A 202 10.49 -12.38 -11.25
N PHE A 203 11.32 -12.11 -10.25
CA PHE A 203 12.46 -11.20 -10.39
C PHE A 203 13.41 -11.64 -11.50
N PHE A 204 13.86 -12.90 -11.47
CA PHE A 204 14.81 -13.40 -12.47
C PHE A 204 14.23 -13.43 -13.87
N LYS A 205 12.95 -13.75 -14.03
CA LYS A 205 12.27 -13.70 -15.32
C LYS A 205 12.33 -12.31 -15.94
N HIS A 206 12.04 -11.27 -15.16
CA HIS A 206 12.10 -9.89 -15.63
C HIS A 206 13.52 -9.31 -15.72
N TYR A 207 14.44 -9.78 -14.87
CA TYR A 207 15.84 -9.31 -14.88
C TYR A 207 16.65 -9.90 -16.04
N PHE A 208 16.50 -11.20 -16.30
CA PHE A 208 17.28 -11.89 -17.33
C PHE A 208 16.59 -11.92 -18.71
N ARG A 209 15.25 -11.77 -18.77
CA ARG A 209 14.34 -11.73 -19.95
C ARG A 209 14.42 -12.91 -20.94
N HIS A 210 15.62 -13.43 -21.26
CA HIS A 210 15.87 -14.40 -22.33
C HIS A 210 16.93 -15.47 -21.99
N VAL A 211 17.35 -15.62 -20.74
CA VAL A 211 18.37 -16.63 -20.38
C VAL A 211 17.72 -17.99 -20.11
N ALA A 212 18.17 -19.02 -20.85
CA ALA A 212 17.65 -20.39 -20.82
C ALA A 212 17.91 -21.15 -19.49
N SER A 213 18.84 -20.69 -18.67
CA SER A 213 19.07 -21.19 -17.31
C SER A 213 19.40 -20.05 -16.36
N TRP A 214 18.74 -20.04 -15.21
CA TRP A 214 19.02 -19.04 -14.18
C TRP A 214 20.18 -19.52 -13.31
N PRO A 215 20.98 -18.60 -12.76
CA PRO A 215 21.95 -18.99 -11.75
C PRO A 215 21.20 -19.72 -10.63
N ASN A 216 21.63 -20.96 -10.32
CA ASN A 216 21.27 -21.58 -9.05
C ASN A 216 21.98 -20.75 -7.96
N ALA A 217 21.31 -19.68 -7.51
CA ALA A 217 21.72 -18.86 -6.38
C ALA A 217 20.72 -18.99 -5.21
N PRO A 218 20.37 -20.22 -4.76
CA PRO A 218 19.68 -20.35 -3.48
C PRO A 218 20.58 -19.75 -2.39
N GLY A 219 20.06 -18.77 -1.65
CA GLY A 219 20.79 -18.16 -0.54
C GLY A 219 21.63 -16.93 -0.86
N ASP A 220 21.44 -16.26 -2.00
CA ASP A 220 22.02 -14.93 -2.20
C ASP A 220 21.36 -13.91 -1.22
N ILE A 221 22.12 -13.53 -0.19
CA ILE A 221 21.67 -12.63 0.87
C ILE A 221 21.29 -11.24 0.33
N PHE A 222 21.88 -10.83 -0.79
CA PHE A 222 21.61 -9.54 -1.43
C PHE A 222 20.27 -9.57 -2.15
N LEU A 223 20.01 -10.65 -2.92
CA LEU A 223 18.72 -10.85 -3.57
C LEU A 223 17.60 -11.01 -2.53
N PHE A 224 17.85 -11.77 -1.47
CA PHE A 224 16.89 -11.87 -0.36
C PHE A 224 16.58 -10.50 0.24
N GLY A 225 17.60 -9.67 0.47
CA GLY A 225 17.42 -8.29 0.94
C GLY A 225 16.57 -7.45 -0.01
N ILE A 226 16.85 -7.49 -1.31
CA ILE A 226 16.11 -6.75 -2.34
C ILE A 226 14.65 -7.21 -2.42
N LEU A 227 14.40 -8.52 -2.45
CA LEU A 227 13.04 -9.06 -2.50
C LEU A 227 12.25 -8.78 -1.21
N LYS A 228 12.94 -8.76 -0.06
CA LYS A 228 12.35 -8.32 1.21
C LYS A 228 11.91 -6.86 1.14
N MET A 229 12.67 -6.00 0.46
CA MET A 229 12.26 -4.61 0.22
C MET A 229 11.01 -4.52 -0.65
N CYS A 230 10.85 -5.40 -1.63
CA CYS A 230 9.63 -5.50 -2.45
C CYS A 230 8.41 -6.02 -1.66
N SER A 231 8.62 -6.61 -0.47
CA SER A 231 7.55 -7.16 0.38
C SER A 231 6.61 -8.11 -0.37
N GLY A 232 7.14 -8.96 -1.27
CA GLY A 232 6.35 -9.92 -2.04
C GLY A 232 5.36 -9.31 -3.03
N THR A 233 5.45 -8.00 -3.32
CA THR A 233 4.53 -7.31 -4.24
C THR A 233 5.00 -7.47 -5.69
N PRO A 234 4.24 -8.15 -6.58
CA PRO A 234 4.64 -8.42 -7.96
C PRO A 234 5.09 -7.19 -8.73
N SER A 235 4.29 -6.12 -8.73
CA SER A 235 4.63 -4.87 -9.43
C SER A 235 5.94 -4.23 -8.94
N ALA A 236 6.19 -4.20 -7.63
CA ALA A 236 7.46 -3.71 -7.08
C ALA A 236 8.65 -4.57 -7.52
N ILE A 237 8.48 -5.90 -7.53
CA ILE A 237 9.51 -6.85 -7.99
C ILE A 237 9.83 -6.60 -9.47
N ILE A 238 8.80 -6.52 -10.32
CA ILE A 238 8.95 -6.29 -11.77
C ILE A 238 9.69 -4.98 -12.02
N SER A 239 9.35 -3.93 -11.28
CA SER A 239 10.00 -2.62 -11.43
C SER A 239 11.44 -2.63 -10.97
N ILE A 240 11.76 -3.20 -9.80
CA ILE A 240 13.15 -3.31 -9.35
C ILE A 240 13.95 -4.15 -10.35
N ALA A 241 13.44 -5.31 -10.78
CA ALA A 241 14.10 -6.14 -11.78
C ALA A 241 14.38 -5.35 -13.08
N SER A 242 13.36 -4.68 -13.61
CA SER A 242 13.45 -3.89 -14.85
C SER A 242 14.45 -2.75 -14.72
N LEU A 243 14.46 -2.03 -13.60
CA LEU A 243 15.42 -0.94 -13.35
C LEU A 243 16.84 -1.44 -13.34
N LEU A 244 17.08 -2.59 -12.71
CA LEU A 244 18.41 -3.16 -12.64
C LEU A 244 18.88 -3.65 -14.01
N THR A 245 17.97 -4.09 -14.90
CA THR A 245 18.35 -4.45 -16.29
C THR A 245 18.92 -3.28 -17.10
N THR A 246 18.40 -2.07 -16.91
CA THR A 246 18.87 -0.87 -17.65
C THR A 246 20.31 -0.47 -17.30
N LYS A 247 20.86 -1.04 -16.22
CA LYS A 247 22.18 -0.71 -15.67
C LYS A 247 23.22 -1.79 -15.95
N VAL A 248 22.82 -2.92 -16.54
CA VAL A 248 23.72 -4.05 -16.80
C VAL A 248 24.70 -3.66 -17.91
N THR A 249 25.90 -3.26 -17.50
CA THR A 249 27.05 -3.26 -18.40
C THR A 249 27.54 -4.71 -18.56
N PRO A 250 27.92 -5.16 -19.78
CA PRO A 250 28.41 -6.52 -20.04
C PRO A 250 29.58 -6.99 -19.15
N THR A 251 30.24 -6.04 -18.48
CA THR A 251 31.46 -6.23 -17.71
C THR A 251 31.27 -6.40 -16.21
N LYS A 252 30.07 -6.16 -15.65
CA LYS A 252 29.82 -6.31 -14.19
C LYS A 252 28.95 -7.54 -13.89
N PRO A 253 29.41 -8.47 -13.02
CA PRO A 253 28.58 -9.56 -12.52
C PRO A 253 27.31 -9.03 -11.85
N TRP A 254 26.15 -9.66 -12.09
CA TRP A 254 24.87 -9.24 -11.51
C TRP A 254 24.91 -9.23 -9.97
N GLN A 255 25.72 -10.09 -9.34
CA GLN A 255 25.91 -10.10 -7.89
C GLN A 255 26.54 -8.82 -7.34
N GLU A 256 27.47 -8.20 -8.07
CA GLU A 256 28.06 -6.91 -7.65
C GLU A 256 27.03 -5.79 -7.69
N MET A 257 26.13 -5.83 -8.67
CA MET A 257 25.00 -4.91 -8.73
C MET A 257 24.03 -5.14 -7.56
N MET A 258 23.65 -6.39 -7.27
CA MET A 258 22.80 -6.70 -6.12
C MET A 258 23.45 -6.26 -4.81
N TYR A 259 24.75 -6.53 -4.63
CA TYR A 259 25.53 -6.09 -3.48
C TYR A 259 25.47 -4.57 -3.30
N SER A 260 25.74 -3.80 -4.36
CA SER A 260 25.72 -2.33 -4.30
C SER A 260 24.35 -1.79 -3.87
N VAL A 261 23.26 -2.33 -4.42
CA VAL A 261 21.89 -1.94 -4.12
C VAL A 261 21.53 -2.29 -2.66
N TYR A 262 21.81 -3.53 -2.26
CA TYR A 262 21.55 -3.99 -0.90
C TYR A 262 22.35 -3.21 0.15
N PHE A 263 23.64 -2.98 -0.11
CA PHE A 263 24.53 -2.29 0.81
C PHE A 263 24.12 -0.83 1.02
N SER A 264 23.78 -0.11 -0.06
CA SER A 264 23.26 1.27 0.05
C SER A 264 21.96 1.35 0.83
N TRP A 265 21.05 0.38 0.67
CA TRP A 265 19.84 0.29 1.48
C TRP A 265 20.13 0.00 2.96
N LYS A 266 21.10 -0.87 3.25
CA LYS A 266 21.49 -1.19 4.63
C LYS A 266 22.15 0.01 5.33
N GLN A 267 22.95 0.78 4.59
CA GLN A 267 23.73 1.92 5.09
C GLN A 267 23.01 3.27 5.10
N THR A 268 21.76 3.35 4.62
CA THR A 268 21.00 4.61 4.57
C THR A 268 20.86 5.38 5.89
N PRO A 269 20.97 4.79 7.09
CA PRO A 269 21.06 5.60 8.31
C PRO A 269 22.34 6.49 8.39
N HIS A 270 23.42 6.21 7.63
CA HIS A 270 24.74 6.81 7.84
C HIS A 270 25.29 7.69 6.72
N SER A 271 24.85 7.54 5.47
CA SER A 271 25.48 8.18 4.31
C SER A 271 24.60 9.21 3.62
N LEU A 272 24.00 10.11 4.40
CA LEU A 272 23.14 11.19 3.91
C LEU A 272 23.91 12.44 3.46
N GLY A 273 25.23 12.45 3.59
CA GLY A 273 26.07 13.64 3.34
C GLY A 273 27.30 13.45 2.44
N SER A 274 27.55 12.28 1.86
CA SER A 274 28.66 12.11 0.92
C SER A 274 28.15 11.94 -0.50
N GLU A 275 28.62 12.79 -1.42
CA GLU A 275 28.53 12.67 -2.88
C GLU A 275 29.30 11.43 -3.41
N SER A 276 29.16 10.28 -2.75
CA SER A 276 29.83 9.04 -3.12
C SER A 276 28.91 8.21 -3.99
N GLU A 277 29.18 8.27 -5.29
CA GLU A 277 28.74 7.38 -6.37
C GLU A 277 27.23 7.11 -6.44
N ASN A 278 26.57 7.89 -7.30
CA ASN A 278 25.17 7.79 -7.72
C ASN A 278 24.78 6.35 -8.11
N ILE A 279 24.26 5.57 -7.16
CA ILE A 279 23.51 4.34 -7.45
C ILE A 279 22.08 4.76 -7.81
N THR A 280 21.97 5.24 -9.04
CA THR A 280 20.78 5.69 -9.79
C THR A 280 19.48 4.87 -9.65
N GLY A 281 19.51 3.64 -9.13
CA GLY A 281 18.31 2.83 -8.90
C GLY A 281 17.41 3.39 -7.79
N PHE A 282 17.99 3.75 -6.63
CA PHE A 282 17.23 4.33 -5.51
C PHE A 282 16.79 5.77 -5.76
N GLU A 283 17.49 6.49 -6.64
CA GLU A 283 17.09 7.82 -7.06
C GLU A 283 15.75 7.78 -7.78
N LEU A 284 15.54 6.80 -8.64
CA LEU A 284 14.27 6.64 -9.34
C LEU A 284 13.11 6.27 -8.38
N PHE A 285 13.35 5.39 -7.39
CA PHE A 285 12.36 5.13 -6.33
C PHE A 285 12.07 6.40 -5.51
N ARG A 286 13.11 7.13 -5.12
CA ARG A 286 12.99 8.41 -4.40
C ARG A 286 12.21 9.42 -5.24
N GLU A 287 12.49 9.54 -6.53
CA GLU A 287 11.83 10.45 -7.46
C GLU A 287 10.35 10.09 -7.65
N ILE A 288 10.04 8.81 -7.84
CA ILE A 288 8.66 8.32 -7.95
C ILE A 288 7.88 8.61 -6.67
N ILE A 289 8.41 8.23 -5.50
CA ILE A 289 7.73 8.51 -4.24
C ILE A 289 7.64 10.02 -3.98
N SER A 290 8.66 10.80 -4.35
CA SER A 290 8.62 12.27 -4.23
C SER A 290 7.55 12.88 -5.14
N LEU A 291 7.38 12.36 -6.35
CA LEU A 291 6.34 12.79 -7.29
C LEU A 291 4.94 12.46 -6.74
N ILE A 292 4.72 11.24 -6.27
CA ILE A 292 3.44 10.84 -5.68
C ILE A 292 3.15 11.68 -4.43
N TYR A 293 4.14 11.88 -3.58
CA TYR A 293 4.04 12.75 -2.42
C TYR A 293 3.72 14.21 -2.80
N ALA A 294 4.29 14.72 -3.90
CA ALA A 294 4.00 16.07 -4.39
C ALA A 294 2.53 16.23 -4.82
N HIS A 295 1.94 15.19 -5.41
CA HIS A 295 0.55 15.16 -5.88
C HIS A 295 -0.47 14.68 -4.85
N LEU A 296 -0.03 14.26 -3.66
CA LEU A 296 -0.92 13.87 -2.58
C LEU A 296 -1.72 15.09 -2.07
N PRO A 297 -2.99 14.94 -1.66
CA PRO A 297 -3.72 16.03 -1.01
C PRO A 297 -2.96 16.57 0.20
N CYS A 298 -2.97 17.90 0.41
CA CYS A 298 -2.19 18.53 1.48
C CYS A 298 -2.46 17.92 2.86
N ALA A 299 -3.72 17.57 3.13
CA ALA A 299 -4.13 16.98 4.40
C ALA A 299 -3.53 15.59 4.69
N LEU A 300 -3.08 14.87 3.66
CA LEU A 300 -2.46 13.55 3.78
C LEU A 300 -0.93 13.58 3.81
N LYS A 301 -0.32 14.67 3.33
CA LYS A 301 1.15 14.78 3.23
C LYS A 301 1.82 14.65 4.59
N ASP A 302 1.28 15.31 5.61
CA ASP A 302 1.87 15.27 6.95
C ASP A 302 1.63 13.92 7.62
N CYS A 303 0.44 13.32 7.46
CA CYS A 303 0.14 11.96 7.93
C CYS A 303 1.10 10.92 7.32
N LEU A 304 1.33 10.98 6.01
CA LEU A 304 2.28 10.11 5.32
C LEU A 304 3.71 10.37 5.78
N LEU A 305 4.14 11.64 5.86
CA LEU A 305 5.51 11.97 6.26
C LEU A 305 5.79 11.61 7.72
N TYR A 306 4.77 11.63 8.58
CA TYR A 306 4.85 11.12 9.96
C TYR A 306 5.25 9.65 10.01
N MET A 307 4.97 8.86 8.97
CA MET A 307 5.39 7.46 8.92
C MET A 307 6.91 7.29 8.89
N ALA A 308 7.68 8.32 8.50
CA ALA A 308 9.15 8.29 8.49
C ALA A 308 9.77 8.01 9.88
N VAL A 309 9.05 8.30 10.96
CA VAL A 309 9.51 8.12 12.35
C VAL A 309 9.57 6.65 12.78
N HIS A 310 8.90 5.75 12.07
CA HIS A 310 8.82 4.34 12.47
C HIS A 310 10.12 3.59 12.22
N ALA A 311 10.38 2.56 13.01
CA ALA A 311 11.48 1.63 12.80
C ALA A 311 11.18 0.72 11.59
N ARG A 312 12.23 0.11 11.03
CA ARG A 312 12.05 -0.87 9.94
C ARG A 312 11.29 -2.09 10.47
N ASN A 313 10.24 -2.53 9.77
CA ASN A 313 9.37 -3.62 10.22
C ASN A 313 8.63 -3.36 11.53
N GLN A 314 8.48 -2.10 11.93
CA GLN A 314 7.66 -1.77 13.09
C GLN A 314 6.19 -2.02 12.78
N ILE A 315 5.53 -2.76 13.67
CA ILE A 315 4.08 -2.95 13.64
C ILE A 315 3.40 -1.63 14.03
N ILE A 316 2.41 -1.25 13.24
CA ILE A 316 1.59 -0.06 13.39
C ILE A 316 0.16 -0.49 13.63
N HIS A 317 -0.42 0.00 14.73
CA HIS A 317 -1.85 -0.12 14.99
C HIS A 317 -2.57 1.12 14.44
N ARG A 318 -3.66 0.90 13.69
CA ARG A 318 -4.47 1.98 13.10
C ARG A 318 -4.94 2.98 14.15
N THR A 319 -5.50 2.47 15.26
CA THR A 319 -6.08 3.28 16.35
C THR A 319 -5.02 4.20 16.98
N THR A 320 -3.83 3.66 17.25
CA THR A 320 -2.67 4.41 17.75
C THR A 320 -2.26 5.50 16.78
N MET A 321 -2.17 5.20 15.49
CA MET A 321 -1.68 6.16 14.50
C MET A 321 -2.68 7.29 14.24
N VAL A 322 -3.97 6.96 14.14
CA VAL A 322 -5.07 7.94 14.07
C VAL A 322 -5.00 8.92 15.24
N ARG A 323 -4.85 8.42 16.48
CA ARG A 323 -4.75 9.28 17.68
C ARG A 323 -3.52 10.18 17.63
N LYS A 324 -2.36 9.68 17.19
CA LYS A 324 -1.14 10.48 17.03
C LYS A 324 -1.33 11.60 16.00
N TRP A 325 -1.93 11.32 14.85
CA TRP A 325 -2.19 12.36 13.83
C TRP A 325 -3.16 13.44 14.31
N ILE A 326 -4.18 13.06 15.09
CA ILE A 326 -5.10 14.01 15.72
C ILE A 326 -4.36 14.87 16.75
N ALA A 327 -3.51 14.28 17.58
CA ALA A 327 -2.73 14.98 18.60
C ALA A 327 -1.67 15.93 18.00
N GLU A 328 -1.05 15.55 16.88
CA GLU A 328 -0.19 16.41 16.08
C GLU A 328 -0.94 17.62 15.52
N GLY A 329 -2.23 17.46 15.26
CA GLY A 329 -3.09 18.47 14.64
C GLY A 329 -3.05 18.42 13.11
N PHE A 330 -2.72 17.28 12.52
CA PHE A 330 -2.79 17.09 11.06
C PHE A 330 -4.22 17.03 10.55
N ILE A 331 -5.15 16.67 11.43
CA ILE A 331 -6.54 16.44 11.09
C ILE A 331 -7.35 17.69 11.42
N SER A 332 -7.86 18.35 10.38
CA SER A 332 -8.73 19.52 10.48
C SER A 332 -10.12 19.16 10.99
N GLU A 333 -10.79 20.09 11.67
CA GLU A 333 -12.20 19.95 12.03
C GLU A 333 -13.10 19.90 10.78
N ASN A 334 -14.06 18.97 10.78
CA ASN A 334 -15.05 18.83 9.73
C ASN A 334 -16.45 18.95 10.36
N VAL A 335 -17.35 19.68 9.72
CA VAL A 335 -18.73 19.89 10.21
C VAL A 335 -19.55 18.60 10.20
N ARG A 336 -19.22 17.64 9.31
CA ARG A 336 -20.03 16.44 9.07
C ARG A 336 -19.46 15.15 9.67
N HIS A 337 -18.16 15.11 9.93
CA HIS A 337 -17.44 13.90 10.34
C HIS A 337 -16.56 14.16 11.55
N SER A 338 -16.39 13.15 12.40
CA SER A 338 -15.44 13.24 13.53
C SER A 338 -13.99 13.29 13.04
N ARG A 339 -13.07 13.80 13.86
CA ARG A 339 -11.63 13.80 13.50
C ARG A 339 -11.10 12.38 13.35
N GLU A 340 -11.64 11.45 14.11
CA GLU A 340 -11.34 10.02 14.06
C GLU A 340 -11.77 9.40 12.73
N GLU A 341 -12.98 9.70 12.24
CA GLU A 341 -13.46 9.25 10.92
C GLU A 341 -12.59 9.78 9.79
N VAL A 342 -12.28 11.09 9.80
CA VAL A 342 -11.43 11.72 8.78
C VAL A 342 -10.02 11.10 8.79
N ALA A 343 -9.43 10.92 9.97
CA ALA A 343 -8.12 10.31 10.13
C ALA A 343 -8.08 8.83 9.71
N SER A 344 -9.15 8.08 10.01
CA SER A 344 -9.26 6.68 9.56
C SER A 344 -9.36 6.61 8.04
N GLY A 345 -10.15 7.47 7.41
CA GLY A 345 -10.22 7.55 5.94
C GLY A 345 -8.87 7.88 5.31
N TYR A 346 -8.06 8.73 5.97
CA TYR A 346 -6.69 8.98 5.53
C TYR A 346 -5.80 7.74 5.67
N PHE A 347 -5.95 6.97 6.73
CA PHE A 347 -5.24 5.70 6.89
C PHE A 347 -5.61 4.71 5.78
N ASP A 348 -6.90 4.59 5.45
CA ASP A 348 -7.41 3.77 4.35
C ASP A 348 -6.83 4.21 3.00
N GLU A 349 -6.75 5.52 2.76
CA GLU A 349 -6.13 6.04 1.54
C GLU A 349 -4.64 5.68 1.43
N LEU A 350 -3.90 5.68 2.54
CA LEU A 350 -2.49 5.26 2.55
C LEU A 350 -2.31 3.76 2.33
N ILE A 351 -3.22 2.91 2.82
CA ILE A 351 -3.27 1.48 2.49
C ILE A 351 -3.56 1.30 1.01
N ASN A 352 -4.59 1.98 0.51
CA ASN A 352 -5.05 1.88 -0.86
C ASN A 352 -3.97 2.28 -1.87
N ARG A 353 -3.08 3.20 -1.49
CA ARG A 353 -1.91 3.64 -2.29
C ARG A 353 -0.62 2.85 -2.01
N ASN A 354 -0.71 1.74 -1.26
CA ASN A 354 0.40 0.87 -0.85
C ASN A 354 1.57 1.56 -0.13
N PHE A 355 1.31 2.69 0.55
CA PHE A 355 2.30 3.28 1.44
C PHE A 355 2.45 2.46 2.73
N ILE A 356 1.33 1.89 3.17
CA ILE A 356 1.19 1.04 4.35
C ILE A 356 0.58 -0.28 3.87
N ARG A 357 1.04 -1.40 4.44
CA ARG A 357 0.54 -2.74 4.13
C ARG A 357 0.06 -3.44 5.40
N LEU A 358 -0.87 -4.37 5.25
CA LEU A 358 -1.21 -5.31 6.31
C LEU A 358 -0.01 -6.27 6.52
N SER A 359 0.46 -6.40 7.76
CA SER A 359 1.58 -7.27 8.13
C SER A 359 1.08 -8.64 8.59
N GLU A 360 0.26 -8.66 9.64
CA GLU A 360 -0.32 -9.87 10.23
C GLU A 360 -1.74 -9.57 10.75
N TYR A 361 -2.60 -10.58 10.78
CA TYR A 361 -3.88 -10.53 11.48
C TYR A 361 -3.72 -11.28 12.80
N ASP A 362 -3.80 -10.57 13.93
CA ASP A 362 -3.83 -11.25 15.21
C ASP A 362 -5.22 -11.84 15.43
N ASN A 363 -5.32 -13.17 15.25
CA ASN A 363 -6.54 -13.94 15.43
C ASN A 363 -7.17 -13.80 16.84
N TYR A 364 -6.39 -13.38 17.85
CA TYR A 364 -6.89 -13.21 19.22
C TYR A 364 -7.45 -11.81 19.47
N SER A 365 -6.77 -10.75 19.03
CA SER A 365 -7.25 -9.37 19.22
C SER A 365 -8.25 -8.91 18.15
N ARG A 366 -8.34 -9.60 17.00
CA ARG A 366 -9.08 -9.16 15.81
C ARG A 366 -8.65 -7.76 15.33
N GLU A 367 -7.46 -7.31 15.70
CA GLU A 367 -6.90 -6.06 15.23
C GLU A 367 -5.97 -6.30 14.04
N GLU A 368 -6.19 -5.52 12.99
CA GLU A 368 -5.31 -5.49 11.82
C GLU A 368 -3.99 -4.79 12.18
N MET A 369 -2.86 -5.48 11.96
CA MET A 369 -1.52 -4.94 12.18
C MET A 369 -0.91 -4.51 10.85
N TYR A 370 -0.30 -3.33 10.82
CA TYR A 370 0.23 -2.75 9.59
C TYR A 370 1.73 -2.48 9.67
N GLU A 371 2.36 -2.32 8.51
CA GLU A 371 3.77 -1.92 8.38
C GLU A 371 3.89 -0.90 7.24
N VAL A 372 4.80 0.06 7.35
CA VAL A 372 5.19 0.92 6.23
C VAL A 372 6.01 0.09 5.24
N ASN A 373 5.68 0.16 3.95
CA ASN A 373 6.51 -0.48 2.93
C ASN A 373 7.97 0.05 3.03
N GLN A 374 8.97 -0.83 3.03
CA GLN A 374 10.35 -0.42 3.29
C GLN A 374 10.92 0.56 2.26
N MET A 375 10.51 0.47 0.99
CA MET A 375 10.90 1.42 -0.06
C MET A 375 10.27 2.79 0.16
N VAL A 376 9.01 2.79 0.60
CA VAL A 376 8.29 4.00 0.98
C VAL A 376 8.97 4.64 2.20
N LEU A 377 9.24 3.87 3.25
CA LEU A 377 9.90 4.35 4.46
C LEU A 377 11.27 4.98 4.15
N TYR A 378 12.05 4.35 3.26
CA TYR A 378 13.31 4.90 2.76
C TYR A 378 13.11 6.28 2.14
N ALA A 379 12.19 6.40 1.18
CA ALA A 379 11.95 7.66 0.48
C ALA A 379 11.37 8.75 1.40
N LEU A 380 10.48 8.39 2.32
CA LEU A 380 9.90 9.32 3.29
C LEU A 380 10.96 9.90 4.23
N ARG A 381 11.96 9.12 4.64
CA ARG A 381 13.08 9.64 5.45
C ARG A 381 13.88 10.70 4.70
N GLN A 382 14.15 10.48 3.40
CA GLN A 382 14.82 11.46 2.54
C GLN A 382 13.99 12.76 2.39
N ILE A 383 12.69 12.62 2.17
CA ILE A 383 11.77 13.77 2.06
C ILE A 383 11.70 14.51 3.40
N SER A 384 11.65 13.76 4.51
CA SER A 384 11.56 14.30 5.88
C SER A 384 12.79 15.14 6.21
N GLU A 385 13.99 14.65 5.90
CA GLU A 385 15.24 15.37 6.12
C GLU A 385 15.29 16.68 5.32
N LYS A 386 15.01 16.64 4.02
CA LYS A 386 14.95 17.84 3.17
C LYS A 386 13.95 18.88 3.68
N LYS A 387 12.84 18.42 4.25
CA LYS A 387 11.79 19.27 4.82
C LYS A 387 12.02 19.66 6.27
N LYS A 388 13.06 19.14 6.92
CA LYS A 388 13.29 19.25 8.37
C LYS A 388 12.06 18.83 9.20
N PHE A 389 11.35 17.79 8.76
CA PHE A 389 10.07 17.40 9.32
C PHE A 389 10.21 16.53 10.58
N ALA A 390 11.04 15.49 10.51
CA ALA A 390 11.30 14.55 11.60
C ALA A 390 12.72 13.97 11.52
N THR A 391 13.24 13.57 12.67
CA THR A 391 14.54 12.93 12.81
C THR A 391 14.43 11.59 13.54
N VAL A 392 15.20 10.61 13.07
CA VAL A 392 15.29 9.28 13.67
C VAL A 392 16.73 9.05 14.16
N LEU A 393 16.89 8.71 15.43
CA LEU A 393 18.15 8.34 16.06
C LEU A 393 18.21 6.82 16.21
N SER A 394 19.34 6.21 15.85
CA SER A 394 19.59 4.78 16.00
C SER A 394 21.00 4.50 16.54
N ASP A 395 21.25 3.30 17.06
CA ASP A 395 22.52 2.87 17.71
C ASP A 395 23.81 3.08 16.92
N VAL A 396 23.71 3.40 15.63
CA VAL A 396 24.86 3.62 14.76
C VAL A 396 24.81 5.06 14.24
N GLY A 397 25.82 5.87 14.58
CA GLY A 397 26.14 7.15 13.94
C GLY A 397 25.16 8.32 14.07
N ILE A 398 25.49 9.28 14.95
CA ILE A 398 24.81 10.58 15.14
C ILE A 398 25.54 11.66 14.32
N SER A 399 24.82 12.37 13.44
CA SER A 399 25.33 13.57 12.74
C SER A 399 24.93 14.83 13.53
N ARG A 400 25.87 15.77 13.68
CA ARG A 400 25.92 16.83 14.72
C ARG A 400 25.01 18.06 14.51
N GLU A 401 23.96 18.01 13.67
CA GLU A 401 23.12 19.18 13.35
C GLU A 401 21.61 18.92 13.54
N TYR A 402 21.14 18.82 14.80
CA TYR A 402 19.72 18.55 15.14
C TYR A 402 18.85 19.80 15.36
N ALA A 403 19.35 21.00 15.04
CA ALA A 403 18.83 22.23 15.63
C ALA A 403 17.41 22.68 15.19
N HIS A 404 16.68 21.96 14.31
CA HIS A 404 15.45 22.51 13.71
C HIS A 404 14.32 21.51 13.40
N TYR A 405 14.28 20.35 14.05
CA TYR A 405 13.24 19.34 13.79
C TYR A 405 12.10 19.39 14.82
N PHE A 406 10.86 19.27 14.36
CA PHE A 406 9.67 19.26 15.24
C PHE A 406 9.35 17.88 15.82
N ARG A 407 9.95 16.80 15.32
CA ARG A 407 9.60 15.41 15.66
C ARG A 407 10.84 14.56 15.81
N LEU A 408 10.90 13.80 16.89
CA LEU A 408 12.04 12.96 17.24
C LEU A 408 11.58 11.52 17.45
N SER A 409 12.29 10.59 16.83
CA SER A 409 12.19 9.16 17.13
C SER A 409 13.55 8.63 17.59
N VAL A 410 13.55 7.93 18.71
CA VAL A 410 14.74 7.29 19.27
C VAL A 410 14.55 5.77 19.20
N GLN A 411 15.45 5.09 18.53
CA GLN A 411 15.42 3.65 18.28
C GLN A 411 16.72 3.03 18.79
N CYS A 412 16.75 2.64 20.06
CA CYS A 412 17.94 2.10 20.70
C CYS A 412 17.74 0.65 21.14
N SER A 413 18.71 -0.22 20.82
CA SER A 413 18.71 -1.58 21.35
C SER A 413 19.17 -1.59 22.81
N SER A 414 18.52 -2.41 23.62
CA SER A 414 18.89 -2.58 25.02
C SER A 414 20.29 -3.20 25.13
N GLY A 415 21.29 -2.40 25.46
CA GLY A 415 22.66 -2.86 25.76
C GLY A 415 23.79 -2.18 25.00
N SER A 416 23.51 -1.28 24.04
CA SER A 416 24.57 -0.43 23.48
C SER A 416 24.83 0.75 24.42
N GLU A 417 26.02 0.77 25.04
CA GLU A 417 26.55 2.00 25.65
C GLU A 417 26.67 3.05 24.55
N LEU A 418 25.69 3.94 24.50
CA LEU A 418 25.71 5.11 23.66
C LEU A 418 26.90 5.97 24.12
N SER A 419 27.98 5.99 23.33
CA SER A 419 29.01 7.04 23.38
C SER A 419 28.46 8.34 22.80
N VAL A 420 27.35 8.80 23.37
CA VAL A 420 26.68 10.03 22.94
C VAL A 420 27.16 11.15 23.85
N ASP A 421 27.86 12.12 23.26
CA ASP A 421 28.17 13.38 23.92
C ASP A 421 26.85 14.02 24.41
N THR A 422 26.63 13.92 25.72
CA THR A 422 25.39 14.27 26.43
C THR A 422 25.01 15.74 26.32
N GLU A 423 25.94 16.61 25.93
CA GLU A 423 25.70 18.05 25.75
C GLU A 423 25.15 18.41 24.36
N ALA A 424 25.36 17.57 23.34
CA ALA A 424 24.98 17.86 21.95
C ALA A 424 23.51 17.48 21.63
N MET A 425 22.85 16.76 22.54
CA MET A 425 21.53 16.15 22.31
C MET A 425 20.45 16.77 23.18
N LYS A 426 20.50 18.10 23.37
CA LYS A 426 19.38 18.84 23.96
C LYS A 426 18.33 19.07 22.87
N PRO A 427 17.19 18.36 22.89
CA PRO A 427 16.08 18.72 22.03
C PRO A 427 15.74 20.20 22.26
N ASP A 428 15.71 20.98 21.18
CA ASP A 428 15.25 22.37 21.24
C ASP A 428 13.82 22.40 21.81
N GLY A 429 13.44 23.46 22.51
CA GLY A 429 12.11 23.56 23.15
C GLY A 429 10.95 23.40 22.17
N ASN A 430 11.21 23.56 20.86
CA ASN A 430 10.28 23.48 19.74
C ASN A 430 9.80 22.08 19.34
N ILE A 431 10.25 21.00 20.00
CA ILE A 431 9.78 19.64 19.67
C ILE A 431 8.30 19.46 20.03
N ARG A 432 7.55 18.90 19.07
CA ARG A 432 6.11 18.61 19.19
C ARG A 432 5.79 17.13 19.35
N SER A 433 6.66 16.23 18.89
CA SER A 433 6.48 14.79 19.06
C SER A 433 7.78 14.08 19.39
N VAL A 434 7.70 13.16 20.34
CA VAL A 434 8.79 12.28 20.77
C VAL A 434 8.26 10.85 20.83
N THR A 435 8.92 9.93 20.13
CA THR A 435 8.68 8.49 20.22
C THR A 435 9.98 7.80 20.62
N ILE A 436 9.97 7.07 21.73
CA ILE A 436 11.16 6.38 22.25
C ILE A 436 10.90 4.88 22.29
N ALA A 437 11.80 4.14 21.65
CA ALA A 437 11.92 2.70 21.77
C ALA A 437 13.32 2.41 22.28
N GLY A 438 13.47 2.30 23.61
CA GLY A 438 14.76 2.20 24.29
C GLY A 438 14.75 2.90 25.65
N PRO A 439 15.91 3.30 26.18
CA PRO A 439 16.01 4.04 27.44
C PRO A 439 15.35 5.42 27.31
N ALA A 440 14.31 5.69 28.11
CA ALA A 440 13.51 6.90 28.05
C ALA A 440 13.93 7.99 29.05
N GLU A 441 14.46 7.63 30.23
CA GLU A 441 14.68 8.60 31.31
C GLU A 441 15.61 9.74 30.89
N PHE A 442 16.61 9.43 30.06
CA PHE A 442 17.57 10.41 29.54
C PHE A 442 16.90 11.56 28.78
N TYR A 443 15.82 11.29 28.05
CA TYR A 443 15.18 12.24 27.15
C TYR A 443 14.13 13.11 27.83
N LEU A 444 13.59 12.64 28.97
CA LEU A 444 12.50 13.30 29.70
C LEU A 444 12.97 14.47 30.59
N ASN A 445 14.29 14.61 30.82
CA ASN A 445 14.88 15.69 31.61
C ASN A 445 14.99 17.04 30.88
N ASN A 446 14.34 17.20 29.73
CA ASN A 446 14.41 18.41 28.90
C ASN A 446 13.12 19.25 28.98
N ASP A 447 13.23 20.57 28.77
CA ASP A 447 12.10 21.51 28.71
C ASP A 447 11.27 21.33 27.43
N LEU A 448 10.48 20.26 27.37
CA LEU A 448 9.62 19.88 26.24
C LEU A 448 8.26 20.61 26.27
N VAL A 449 8.30 21.94 26.34
CA VAL A 449 7.11 22.78 26.62
C VAL A 449 6.07 22.71 25.50
N TYR A 450 6.48 22.52 24.24
CA TYR A 450 5.58 22.45 23.08
C TYR A 450 5.16 21.03 22.68
N LEU A 451 5.47 20.03 23.51
CA LEU A 451 5.20 18.63 23.20
C LEU A 451 3.71 18.33 23.17
N ARG A 452 3.25 17.72 22.07
CA ARG A 452 1.87 17.24 21.88
C ARG A 452 1.77 15.73 21.91
N VAL A 453 2.80 15.03 21.44
CA VAL A 453 2.82 13.56 21.38
C VAL A 453 4.04 13.04 22.12
N LEU A 454 3.80 12.18 23.12
CA LEU A 454 4.84 11.44 23.84
C LEU A 454 4.49 9.95 23.79
N ASP A 455 5.31 9.18 23.08
CA ASP A 455 5.16 7.73 23.02
C ASP A 455 6.36 7.04 23.67
N LEU A 456 6.10 6.40 24.80
CA LEU A 456 7.06 5.66 25.62
C LEU A 456 6.73 4.16 25.66
N ASP A 457 5.96 3.66 24.68
CA ASP A 457 5.60 2.25 24.62
C ASP A 457 6.84 1.34 24.68
N GLY A 458 6.83 0.39 25.62
CA GLY A 458 7.92 -0.57 25.81
C GLY A 458 9.17 -0.02 26.50
N CYS A 459 9.16 1.22 26.99
CA CYS A 459 10.29 1.79 27.76
C CYS A 459 10.34 1.17 29.16
N LYS A 460 11.33 0.29 29.38
CA LYS A 460 11.44 -0.54 30.60
C LYS A 460 12.16 0.13 31.77
N ASP A 461 12.86 1.23 31.52
CA ASP A 461 13.60 2.02 32.50
C ASP A 461 12.74 3.12 33.14
N LEU A 462 11.48 3.28 32.74
CA LEU A 462 10.64 4.38 33.18
C LEU A 462 10.11 4.21 34.62
N GLU A 463 10.60 5.01 35.56
CA GLU A 463 10.09 5.03 36.94
C GLU A 463 8.83 5.90 37.11
N ASN A 464 8.08 5.71 38.21
CA ASN A 464 6.89 6.54 38.50
C ASN A 464 7.24 8.02 38.71
N SER A 465 8.49 8.35 39.08
CA SER A 465 9.00 9.72 39.23
C SER A 465 9.01 10.50 37.91
N ALA A 466 9.10 9.81 36.77
CA ALA A 466 9.01 10.43 35.45
C ALA A 466 7.64 11.11 35.21
N MET A 467 6.59 10.64 35.88
CA MET A 467 5.25 11.21 35.77
C MET A 467 5.17 12.65 36.28
N ASP A 468 6.01 13.03 37.24
CA ASP A 468 6.04 14.40 37.78
C ASP A 468 6.47 15.41 36.70
N HIS A 469 7.37 14.99 35.80
CA HIS A 469 7.82 15.78 34.66
C HIS A 469 6.78 15.77 33.53
N ILE A 470 6.21 14.61 33.21
CA ILE A 470 5.19 14.47 32.16
C ILE A 470 3.95 15.33 32.46
N CYS A 471 3.54 15.41 33.73
CA CYS A 471 2.38 16.22 34.14
C CYS A 471 2.61 17.73 34.03
N GLN A 472 3.84 18.19 33.76
CA GLN A 472 4.16 19.60 33.50
C GLN A 472 4.04 19.95 32.00
N MET A 473 3.94 18.96 31.11
CA MET A 473 3.84 19.15 29.65
C MET A 473 2.41 19.56 29.24
N THR A 474 1.99 20.78 29.58
CA THR A 474 0.59 21.25 29.44
C THR A 474 -0.01 21.19 28.02
N LEU A 475 0.82 21.09 26.98
CA LEU A 475 0.37 20.97 25.59
C LEU A 475 0.22 19.52 25.11
N LEU A 476 0.52 18.53 25.97
CA LEU A 476 0.45 17.12 25.62
C LEU A 476 -0.99 16.70 25.32
N LYS A 477 -1.19 16.07 24.15
CA LYS A 477 -2.48 15.57 23.67
C LYS A 477 -2.49 14.06 23.46
N TYR A 478 -1.32 13.43 23.41
CA TYR A 478 -1.17 11.98 23.35
C TYR A 478 -0.05 11.53 24.27
N LEU A 479 -0.34 10.53 25.11
CA LEU A 479 0.61 9.86 25.98
C LEU A 479 0.43 8.34 25.84
N SER A 480 1.50 7.63 25.48
CA SER A 480 1.54 6.17 25.54
C SER A 480 2.54 5.73 26.61
N LEU A 481 2.04 4.91 27.54
CA LEU A 481 2.81 4.25 28.60
C LEU A 481 2.62 2.73 28.53
N GLN A 482 2.18 2.22 27.37
CA GLN A 482 1.97 0.79 27.19
C GLN A 482 3.28 0.04 27.41
N HIS A 483 3.19 -1.16 27.99
CA HIS A 483 4.35 -2.02 28.27
C HIS A 483 5.48 -1.37 29.09
N THR A 484 5.19 -0.29 29.85
CA THR A 484 6.11 0.33 30.81
C THR A 484 5.87 -0.20 32.23
N PRO A 485 6.84 -0.10 33.16
CA PRO A 485 6.66 -0.51 34.56
C PRO A 485 5.94 0.55 35.42
N VAL A 486 5.46 1.66 34.84
CA VAL A 486 4.69 2.69 35.54
C VAL A 486 3.38 2.11 36.05
N LYS A 487 3.15 2.18 37.37
CA LYS A 487 1.97 1.58 38.04
C LYS A 487 0.99 2.60 38.57
N LYS A 488 1.40 3.86 38.73
CA LYS A 488 0.59 4.92 39.32
C LYS A 488 0.59 6.14 38.40
N ILE A 489 -0.61 6.54 37.99
CA ILE A 489 -0.80 7.80 37.28
C ILE A 489 -1.19 8.85 38.34
N PRO A 490 -0.40 9.91 38.53
CA PRO A 490 -0.67 10.92 39.54
C PRO A 490 -1.90 11.76 39.16
N PRO A 491 -2.66 12.30 40.14
CA PRO A 491 -3.83 13.14 39.88
C PRO A 491 -3.56 14.37 39.00
N GLU A 492 -2.33 14.86 39.03
CA GLU A 492 -1.80 15.97 38.24
C GLU A 492 -1.92 15.74 36.73
N ILE A 493 -2.07 14.49 36.28
CA ILE A 493 -2.33 14.15 34.86
C ILE A 493 -3.54 14.89 34.30
N ARG A 494 -4.51 15.25 35.17
CA ARG A 494 -5.69 16.02 34.80
C ARG A 494 -5.37 17.40 34.22
N ARG A 495 -4.16 17.93 34.45
CA ARG A 495 -3.67 19.18 33.85
C ARG A 495 -3.48 19.07 32.32
N LEU A 496 -3.45 17.84 31.79
CA LEU A 496 -3.23 17.56 30.37
C LEU A 496 -4.55 17.40 29.58
N CYS A 497 -5.70 17.29 30.28
CA CYS A 497 -7.02 17.06 29.70
C CYS A 497 -7.63 18.33 29.10
#